data_AF-A0AAD3N0N6-F1
#
_entry.id   AF-A0AAD3N0N6-F1
#
_cell.length_a   1.000
_cell.length_b   1.000
_cell.length_c   1.000
_cell.angle_alpha   90.00
_cell.angle_beta   90.00
_cell.angle_gamma   90.00
#
_symmetry.space_group_name_H-M   'P 1'
#
loop_
_entity.id
_entity.type
_entity.pdbx_description
1 polymer ?
#
loop_
_entity_poly.entity_id
_entity_poly.type
_entity_poly.pdbx_seq_one_letter_code
_entity_poly.pdbx_strand_id
1 'polypeptide(L)'
;MSISVFFYLPSNCGRNSSLQVYDLAYEVRWFFTRLRGGQTTTQVASVDRFGVVKTETRNSSSEISIERIDTHKYLLNIFGTQDSDSGEYYCMATPWYLSASTGAWTQAGELTSSRVFLTVQFAVWDSLKLPLLYGAAASLGVGLFSLVLGLVCAQCCCRNTTHTPRSRNKLMDLEMD
;
A
#
# COMPACT_ATOMS: atom_id res chain seq x y z
N MET A 1 -7.41 -0.60 9.74
CA MET A 1 -7.88 -0.08 8.45
C MET A 1 -8.51 -1.23 7.69
N SER A 2 -9.62 -0.96 6.98
CA SER A 2 -10.38 -1.97 6.26
C SER A 2 -10.74 -1.45 4.88
N ILE A 3 -10.76 -2.32 3.88
CA ILE A 3 -11.12 -2.00 2.50
C ILE A 3 -12.25 -2.93 2.04
N SER A 4 -13.26 -2.35 1.40
CA SER A 4 -14.45 -3.04 0.90
C SER A 4 -14.50 -2.92 -0.62
N VAL A 5 -14.61 -4.06 -1.33
CA VAL A 5 -14.54 -4.13 -2.80
C VAL A 5 -15.72 -4.89 -3.36
N PHE A 6 -16.48 -4.24 -4.24
CA PHE A 6 -17.60 -4.86 -4.94
C PHE A 6 -17.14 -5.52 -6.24
N PHE A 7 -17.51 -6.78 -6.42
CA PHE A 7 -17.34 -7.55 -7.64
C PHE A 7 -18.69 -7.80 -8.31
N TYR A 8 -18.75 -7.53 -9.61
CA TYR A 8 -19.94 -7.70 -10.45
C TYR A 8 -19.68 -8.80 -11.47
N LEU A 9 -20.56 -9.81 -11.49
CA LEU A 9 -20.54 -10.88 -12.47
C LEU A 9 -21.41 -10.50 -13.68
N PRO A 10 -21.05 -10.95 -14.90
CA PRO A 10 -21.87 -10.74 -16.08
C PRO A 10 -23.28 -11.34 -15.91
N SER A 11 -24.31 -10.52 -16.12
CA SER A 11 -25.73 -10.91 -15.97
C SER A 11 -26.31 -11.67 -17.17
N ASN A 12 -25.55 -11.82 -18.26
CA ASN A 12 -25.98 -12.50 -19.48
C ASN A 12 -25.76 -14.02 -19.46
N CYS A 13 -25.24 -14.58 -18.38
CA CYS A 13 -25.06 -16.02 -18.29
C CYS A 13 -26.38 -16.70 -17.90
N GLY A 14 -26.97 -17.46 -18.81
CA GLY A 14 -28.12 -18.33 -18.51
C GLY A 14 -29.50 -17.81 -18.92
N ARG A 15 -29.60 -16.74 -19.72
CA ARG A 15 -30.89 -16.30 -20.29
C ARG A 15 -31.31 -17.20 -21.48
N ASN A 16 -31.35 -18.51 -21.29
CA ASN A 16 -32.12 -19.41 -22.14
C ASN A 16 -33.54 -19.45 -21.57
N SER A 17 -34.52 -18.95 -22.33
CA SER A 17 -35.94 -18.79 -21.98
C SER A 17 -36.68 -20.10 -21.62
N SER A 18 -35.98 -21.24 -21.58
CA SER A 18 -36.51 -22.57 -21.27
C SER A 18 -36.08 -23.13 -19.91
N LEU A 19 -35.10 -22.53 -19.22
CA LEU A 19 -34.69 -22.92 -17.87
C LEU A 19 -35.42 -22.02 -16.88
N GLN A 20 -36.35 -22.58 -16.11
CA GLN A 20 -36.90 -21.90 -14.95
C GLN A 20 -35.75 -21.45 -14.05
N VAL A 21 -35.66 -20.14 -13.81
CA VAL A 21 -34.59 -19.43 -13.08
C VAL A 21 -34.47 -19.88 -11.60
N TYR A 22 -35.32 -20.82 -11.15
CA TYR A 22 -35.44 -21.26 -9.76
C TYR A 22 -34.32 -22.21 -9.29
N ASP A 23 -33.55 -22.82 -10.18
CA ASP A 23 -32.47 -23.77 -9.83
C ASP A 23 -31.09 -23.32 -10.33
N LEU A 24 -30.71 -22.07 -10.06
CA LEU A 24 -29.38 -21.52 -10.37
C LEU A 24 -28.57 -21.30 -9.08
N ALA A 25 -27.41 -21.94 -9.00
CA ALA A 25 -26.44 -21.74 -7.91
C ALA A 25 -25.11 -21.23 -8.47
N TYR A 26 -24.32 -20.53 -7.65
CA TYR A 26 -23.02 -20.00 -8.06
C TYR A 26 -21.95 -20.46 -7.10
N GLU A 27 -20.91 -21.07 -7.64
CA GLU A 27 -19.65 -21.27 -6.94
C GLU A 27 -18.71 -20.13 -7.34
N VAL A 28 -18.18 -19.37 -6.39
CA VAL A 28 -17.37 -18.18 -6.66
C VAL A 28 -16.03 -18.29 -5.97
N ARG A 29 -14.95 -17.94 -6.68
CA ARG A 29 -13.57 -17.97 -6.19
C ARG A 29 -12.94 -16.60 -6.39
N TRP A 30 -12.23 -16.12 -5.37
CA TRP A 30 -11.50 -14.85 -5.43
C TRP A 30 -10.02 -15.12 -5.58
N PHE A 31 -9.41 -14.36 -6.46
CA PHE A 31 -8.00 -14.43 -6.78
C PHE A 31 -7.33 -13.09 -6.53
N PHE A 32 -6.09 -13.16 -6.08
CA PHE A 32 -5.24 -12.02 -5.79
C PHE A 32 -3.88 -12.19 -6.48
N THR A 33 -3.41 -11.14 -7.13
CA THR A 33 -2.06 -11.05 -7.69
C THR A 33 -1.35 -9.87 -7.04
N ARG A 34 -0.25 -10.15 -6.34
CA ARG A 34 0.48 -9.13 -5.58
C ARG A 34 1.16 -8.14 -6.52
N LEU A 35 1.12 -6.84 -6.17
CA LEU A 35 1.81 -5.80 -6.94
C LEU A 35 3.35 -5.90 -6.82
N ARG A 36 3.85 -6.20 -5.61
CA ARG A 36 5.27 -6.24 -5.28
C ARG A 36 5.68 -7.66 -4.88
N GLY A 37 6.42 -8.36 -5.74
CA GLY A 37 6.94 -9.71 -5.42
C GLY A 37 6.56 -10.84 -6.38
N GLY A 38 6.19 -10.54 -7.62
CA GLY A 38 5.94 -11.51 -8.70
C GLY A 38 4.46 -11.61 -9.11
N GLN A 39 4.20 -12.01 -10.37
CA GLN A 39 2.84 -12.18 -10.92
C GLN A 39 2.21 -13.54 -10.53
N THR A 40 2.44 -14.01 -9.31
CA THR A 40 1.82 -15.25 -8.85
C THR A 40 0.41 -14.96 -8.37
N THR A 41 -0.58 -15.44 -9.11
CA THR A 41 -1.99 -15.36 -8.71
C THR A 41 -2.32 -16.47 -7.72
N THR A 42 -2.93 -16.10 -6.59
CA THR A 42 -3.34 -17.04 -5.54
C THR A 42 -4.83 -16.92 -5.26
N GLN A 43 -5.51 -18.04 -5.04
CA GLN A 43 -6.87 -18.02 -4.49
C GLN A 43 -6.81 -17.50 -3.05
N VAL A 44 -7.75 -16.63 -2.67
CA VAL A 44 -7.81 -16.02 -1.33
C VAL A 44 -9.09 -16.36 -0.59
N ALA A 45 -10.16 -16.64 -1.33
CA ALA A 45 -11.42 -17.09 -0.77
C ALA A 45 -12.22 -17.86 -1.83
N SER A 46 -13.18 -18.65 -1.37
CA SER A 46 -14.20 -19.27 -2.20
C SER A 46 -15.53 -19.30 -1.46
N VAL A 47 -16.61 -19.35 -2.24
CA VAL A 47 -17.98 -19.57 -1.80
C VAL A 47 -18.53 -20.69 -2.64
N ASP A 48 -18.94 -21.78 -2.01
CA ASP A 48 -19.53 -22.89 -2.73
C ASP A 48 -21.00 -22.62 -3.12
N ARG A 49 -21.57 -23.55 -3.88
CA ARG A 49 -22.97 -23.48 -4.33
C ARG A 49 -24.00 -23.44 -3.19
N PHE A 50 -23.62 -23.84 -1.98
CA PHE A 50 -24.47 -23.83 -0.79
C PHE A 50 -24.29 -22.54 0.03
N GLY A 51 -23.42 -21.64 -0.40
CA GLY A 51 -23.12 -20.39 0.29
C GLY A 51 -22.07 -20.54 1.40
N VAL A 52 -21.37 -21.67 1.49
CA VAL A 52 -20.32 -21.86 2.48
C VAL A 52 -19.06 -21.12 2.03
N VAL A 53 -18.64 -20.15 2.84
CA VAL A 53 -17.42 -19.37 2.62
C VAL A 53 -16.21 -20.15 3.15
N LYS A 54 -15.15 -20.24 2.35
CA LYS A 54 -13.84 -20.73 2.75
C LYS A 54 -12.79 -19.67 2.44
N THR A 55 -12.01 -19.29 3.43
CA THR A 55 -10.91 -18.35 3.28
C THR A 55 -9.59 -19.12 3.28
N GLU A 56 -8.68 -18.75 2.38
CA GLU A 56 -7.37 -19.38 2.32
C GLU A 56 -6.42 -18.72 3.32
N THR A 57 -5.63 -19.53 4.02
CA THR A 57 -4.61 -19.02 4.93
C THR A 57 -3.53 -18.30 4.13
N ARG A 58 -3.44 -16.98 4.30
CA ARG A 58 -2.38 -16.17 3.72
C ARG A 58 -1.26 -15.96 4.74
N ASN A 59 -0.04 -15.79 4.24
CA ASN A 59 1.08 -15.31 5.06
C ASN A 59 0.99 -13.78 5.25
N SER A 60 -0.17 -13.31 5.67
CA SER A 60 -0.48 -11.90 5.96
C SER A 60 -1.40 -11.86 7.18
N SER A 61 -1.20 -10.89 8.07
CA SER A 61 -2.10 -10.68 9.21
C SER A 61 -3.45 -10.06 8.85
N SER A 62 -3.68 -9.76 7.57
CA SER A 62 -4.96 -9.28 7.06
C SER A 62 -5.99 -10.41 7.03
N GLU A 63 -7.20 -10.14 7.49
CA GLU A 63 -8.33 -11.06 7.41
C GLU A 63 -9.23 -10.70 6.22
N ILE A 64 -9.81 -11.71 5.57
CA ILE A 64 -10.73 -11.50 4.45
C ILE A 64 -12.10 -12.05 4.84
N SER A 65 -13.16 -11.28 4.57
CA SER A 65 -14.53 -11.80 4.58
C SER A 65 -15.21 -11.57 3.25
N ILE A 66 -16.14 -12.46 2.93
CA ILE A 66 -16.94 -12.42 1.71
C ILE A 66 -18.41 -12.31 2.10
N GLU A 67 -19.11 -11.40 1.43
CA GLU A 67 -20.55 -11.23 1.57
C GLU A 67 -21.20 -11.28 0.19
N ARG A 68 -22.33 -11.98 0.08
CA ARG A 68 -23.15 -11.99 -1.12
C ARG A 68 -24.22 -10.92 -0.98
N ILE A 69 -24.13 -9.88 -1.80
CA ILE A 69 -25.09 -8.75 -1.80
C ILE A 69 -26.29 -9.05 -2.70
N ASP A 70 -26.04 -9.74 -3.82
CA ASP A 70 -27.07 -10.12 -4.79
C ASP A 70 -26.62 -11.39 -5.56
N THR A 71 -27.44 -11.90 -6.48
CA THR A 71 -27.12 -13.05 -7.32
C THR A 71 -25.82 -12.89 -8.08
N HIS A 72 -25.54 -11.67 -8.59
CA HIS A 72 -24.38 -11.36 -9.41
C HIS A 72 -23.43 -10.33 -8.76
N LYS A 73 -23.64 -10.01 -7.47
CA LYS A 73 -22.89 -8.98 -6.77
C LYS A 73 -22.35 -9.52 -5.45
N TYR A 74 -21.04 -9.43 -5.30
CA TYR A 74 -20.33 -9.89 -4.12
C TYR A 74 -19.48 -8.76 -3.55
N LEU A 75 -19.33 -8.75 -2.23
CA LEU A 75 -18.51 -7.82 -1.50
C LEU A 75 -17.36 -8.59 -0.84
N LEU A 76 -16.13 -8.17 -1.11
CA LEU A 76 -14.93 -8.64 -0.44
C LEU A 76 -14.48 -7.57 0.54
N ASN A 77 -14.36 -7.92 1.82
CA ASN A 77 -13.82 -7.06 2.85
C ASN A 77 -12.44 -7.55 3.26
N ILE A 78 -11.47 -6.65 3.35
CA ILE A 78 -10.13 -6.90 3.86
C ILE A 78 -9.98 -6.10 5.14
N PHE A 79 -9.74 -6.77 6.26
CA PHE A 79 -9.50 -6.18 7.57
C PHE A 79 -8.02 -6.23 7.91
N GLY A 80 -7.52 -5.22 8.64
CA GLY A 80 -6.11 -5.18 9.01
C GLY A 80 -5.19 -5.05 7.78
N THR A 81 -5.60 -4.24 6.80
CA THR A 81 -4.92 -4.09 5.51
C THR A 81 -3.45 -3.70 5.64
N GLN A 82 -2.60 -4.34 4.84
CA GLN A 82 -1.15 -4.13 4.79
C GLN A 82 -0.67 -3.71 3.39
N ASP A 83 0.57 -3.23 3.26
CA ASP A 83 1.16 -2.89 1.94
C ASP A 83 1.11 -4.08 0.98
N SER A 84 1.27 -5.29 1.53
CA SER A 84 1.27 -6.56 0.78
C SER A 84 -0.10 -6.95 0.23
N ASP A 85 -1.18 -6.27 0.63
CA ASP A 85 -2.53 -6.39 0.05
C ASP A 85 -2.71 -5.50 -1.18
N SER A 86 -1.74 -4.65 -1.51
CA SER A 86 -1.76 -3.89 -2.76
C SER A 86 -1.54 -4.84 -3.94
N GLY A 87 -2.45 -4.80 -4.91
CA GLY A 87 -2.41 -5.68 -6.07
C GLY A 87 -3.75 -5.76 -6.79
N GLU A 88 -3.82 -6.73 -7.69
CA GLU A 88 -5.01 -6.97 -8.51
C GLU A 88 -5.87 -8.07 -7.91
N TYR A 89 -7.16 -7.78 -7.78
CA TYR A 89 -8.16 -8.72 -7.31
C TYR A 89 -9.20 -8.96 -8.41
N TYR A 90 -9.63 -10.20 -8.56
CA TYR A 90 -10.76 -10.56 -9.41
C TYR A 90 -11.46 -11.79 -8.84
N CYS A 91 -12.74 -11.92 -9.11
CA CYS A 91 -13.48 -13.15 -8.86
C CYS A 91 -13.82 -13.89 -10.15
N MET A 92 -13.94 -15.19 -10.03
CA MET A 92 -14.42 -16.12 -11.05
C MET A 92 -15.60 -16.89 -10.48
N ALA A 93 -16.69 -16.97 -11.21
CA ALA A 93 -17.89 -17.69 -10.82
C ALA A 93 -18.20 -18.80 -11.80
N THR A 94 -18.52 -19.97 -11.28
CA THR A 94 -19.00 -21.13 -12.04
C THR A 94 -20.49 -21.27 -11.73
N PRO A 95 -21.38 -20.91 -12.67
CA PRO A 95 -22.81 -21.12 -12.49
C PRO A 95 -23.12 -22.61 -12.58
N TRP A 96 -24.06 -23.05 -11.76
CA TRP A 96 -24.60 -24.40 -11.73
C TRP A 96 -26.09 -24.32 -11.98
N TYR A 97 -26.60 -25.19 -12.83
CA TYR A 97 -28.04 -25.31 -13.08
C TYR A 97 -28.49 -26.75 -12.92
N LEU A 98 -29.72 -26.94 -12.45
CA LEU A 98 -30.34 -28.26 -12.41
C LEU A 98 -30.85 -28.61 -13.81
N SER A 99 -30.33 -29.69 -14.38
CA SER A 99 -30.77 -30.17 -15.68
C SER A 99 -32.17 -30.80 -15.58
N ALA A 100 -33.15 -30.24 -16.29
CA ALA A 100 -34.52 -30.76 -16.29
C ALA A 100 -34.64 -32.19 -16.88
N SER A 101 -33.71 -32.60 -17.74
CA SER A 101 -33.74 -33.93 -18.38
C SER A 101 -33.08 -35.02 -17.53
N THR A 102 -32.10 -34.67 -16.69
CA THR A 102 -31.32 -35.64 -15.91
C THR A 102 -31.50 -35.50 -14.41
N GLY A 103 -32.09 -34.40 -13.93
CA GLY A 103 -32.20 -34.08 -12.50
C GLY A 103 -30.84 -33.85 -11.82
N ALA A 104 -29.76 -33.70 -12.59
CA ALA A 104 -28.41 -33.54 -12.09
C ALA A 104 -27.92 -32.09 -12.21
N TRP A 105 -27.15 -31.65 -11.21
CA TRP A 105 -26.45 -30.38 -11.25
C TRP A 105 -25.38 -30.38 -12.32
N THR A 106 -25.44 -29.42 -13.23
CA THR A 106 -24.51 -29.27 -14.35
C THR A 106 -23.81 -27.92 -14.27
N GLN A 107 -22.51 -27.89 -14.52
CA GLN A 107 -21.72 -26.65 -14.59
C GLN A 107 -21.98 -25.95 -15.93
N ALA A 108 -22.20 -24.64 -15.87
CA ALA A 108 -22.16 -23.75 -17.02
C ALA A 108 -20.74 -23.19 -17.21
N GLY A 109 -20.57 -22.37 -18.27
CA GLY A 109 -19.29 -21.69 -18.53
C GLY A 109 -18.89 -20.74 -17.40
N GLU A 110 -17.58 -20.72 -17.10
CA GLU A 110 -17.03 -19.83 -16.08
C GLU A 110 -17.16 -18.36 -16.47
N LEU A 111 -17.46 -17.54 -15.48
CA LEU A 111 -17.61 -16.09 -15.59
C LEU A 111 -16.52 -15.41 -14.80
N THR A 112 -15.78 -14.51 -15.45
CA THR A 112 -14.77 -13.71 -14.77
C THR A 112 -15.28 -12.29 -14.59
N SER A 113 -15.14 -11.74 -13.39
CA SER A 113 -15.42 -10.34 -13.11
C SER A 113 -14.34 -9.41 -13.67
N SER A 114 -14.63 -8.11 -13.69
CA SER A 114 -13.59 -7.11 -13.97
C SER A 114 -12.51 -7.15 -12.89
N ARG A 115 -11.26 -6.97 -13.31
CA ARG A 115 -10.11 -6.87 -12.41
C ARG A 115 -10.14 -5.51 -11.69
N VAL A 116 -9.96 -5.53 -10.38
CA VAL A 116 -9.91 -4.34 -9.53
C VAL A 116 -8.52 -4.20 -8.94
N PHE A 117 -7.90 -3.05 -9.15
CA PHE A 117 -6.60 -2.74 -8.60
C PHE A 117 -6.74 -2.00 -7.27
N LEU A 118 -6.19 -2.58 -6.20
CA LEU A 118 -6.19 -2.00 -4.86
C LEU A 118 -4.79 -1.50 -4.51
N THR A 119 -4.72 -0.31 -3.93
CA THR A 119 -3.47 0.25 -3.40
C THR A 119 -3.71 0.69 -1.97
N VAL A 120 -2.95 0.12 -1.04
CA VAL A 120 -3.01 0.48 0.38
C VAL A 120 -1.99 1.60 0.61
N GLN A 121 -2.49 2.78 0.98
CA GLN A 121 -1.66 3.93 1.36
C GLN A 121 -1.74 4.15 2.86
N PHE A 122 -0.60 4.15 3.56
CA PHE A 122 -0.57 4.50 4.97
C PHE A 122 -0.39 6.01 5.12
N ALA A 123 -1.40 6.67 5.69
CA ALA A 123 -1.38 8.11 5.98
C ALA A 123 -0.19 8.56 6.85
N VAL A 124 0.46 7.64 7.56
CA VAL A 124 1.66 7.90 8.35
C VAL A 124 2.83 8.39 7.48
N TRP A 125 3.03 7.81 6.30
CA TRP A 125 4.12 8.24 5.39
C TRP A 125 3.89 9.65 4.85
N ASP A 126 2.64 9.96 4.51
CA ASP A 126 2.25 11.30 4.05
C ASP A 126 2.39 12.33 5.16
N SER A 127 2.04 11.95 6.39
CA SER A 127 2.15 12.81 7.58
C SER A 127 3.61 13.04 7.99
N LEU A 128 4.49 12.05 7.84
CA LEU A 128 5.92 12.16 8.16
C LEU A 128 6.68 13.06 7.20
N LYS A 129 6.19 13.22 5.97
CA LYS A 129 6.86 14.03 4.95
C LYS A 129 7.00 15.50 5.37
N LEU A 130 5.99 16.06 6.03
CA LEU A 130 5.96 17.45 6.47
C LEU A 130 6.94 17.77 7.63
N PRO A 131 6.92 17.04 8.76
CA PRO A 131 7.90 17.21 9.84
C PRO A 131 9.35 16.98 9.37
N LEU A 132 9.56 16.01 8.50
CA LEU A 132 10.90 15.65 8.05
C LEU A 132 11.47 16.71 7.09
N LEU A 133 10.64 17.27 6.21
CA LEU A 133 11.01 18.40 5.36
C LEU A 133 11.32 19.64 6.20
N TYR A 134 10.45 19.98 7.16
CA TYR A 134 10.66 21.12 8.04
C TYR A 134 11.93 20.96 8.90
N GLY A 135 12.14 19.77 9.46
CA GLY A 135 13.34 19.43 10.23
C GLY A 135 14.62 19.56 9.41
N ALA A 136 14.63 19.04 8.17
CA ALA A 136 15.76 19.18 7.26
C ALA A 136 16.03 20.64 6.89
N ALA A 137 14.99 21.41 6.56
CA ALA A 137 15.11 22.82 6.23
C ALA A 137 15.65 23.65 7.42
N ALA A 138 15.13 23.42 8.63
CA ALA A 138 15.59 24.09 9.84
C ALA A 138 17.05 23.74 10.16
N SER A 139 17.43 22.46 10.06
CA SER A 139 18.80 22.01 10.32
C SER A 139 19.80 22.63 9.34
N LEU A 140 19.47 22.66 8.04
CA LEU A 140 20.29 23.33 7.02
C LEU A 140 20.37 24.84 7.26
N GLY A 141 19.26 25.48 7.61
CA GLY A 141 19.20 26.92 7.89
C GLY A 141 20.07 27.32 9.08
N VAL A 142 19.91 26.63 10.21
CA VAL A 142 20.73 26.88 11.42
C VAL A 142 22.19 26.54 11.17
N GLY A 143 22.47 25.41 10.51
CA GLY A 143 23.83 24.99 10.19
C GLY A 143 24.58 25.99 9.31
N LEU A 144 23.94 26.47 8.23
CA LEU A 144 24.50 27.53 7.37
C LEU A 144 24.72 28.83 8.15
N PHE A 145 23.75 29.23 8.97
CA PHE A 145 23.86 30.45 9.78
C PHE A 145 25.03 30.37 10.76
N SER A 146 25.20 29.25 11.48
CA SER A 146 26.32 29.02 12.37
C SER A 146 27.67 29.01 11.64
N LEU A 147 27.75 28.43 10.45
CA LEU A 147 28.95 28.45 9.61
C LEU A 147 29.32 29.87 9.20
N VAL A 148 28.35 30.67 8.74
CA VAL A 148 28.56 32.07 8.36
C VAL A 148 29.02 32.90 9.56
N LEU A 149 28.37 32.75 10.72
CA LEU A 149 28.80 33.43 11.95
C LEU A 149 30.22 33.03 12.36
N GLY A 150 30.54 31.73 12.32
CA GLY A 150 31.88 31.23 12.60
C GLY A 150 32.93 31.84 11.66
N LEU A 151 32.64 31.91 10.37
CA LEU A 151 33.52 32.52 9.36
C LEU A 151 33.70 34.03 9.57
N VAL A 152 32.63 34.78 9.85
CA VAL A 152 32.71 36.22 10.13
C VAL A 152 33.53 36.47 11.39
N CYS A 153 33.29 35.71 12.46
CA CYS A 153 34.07 35.79 13.69
C CYS A 153 35.56 35.50 13.45
N ALA A 154 35.88 34.45 12.70
CA ALA A 154 37.26 34.14 12.34
C ALA A 154 37.91 35.27 11.53
N GLN A 155 37.21 35.84 10.54
CA GLN A 155 37.72 36.97 9.76
C GLN A 155 37.92 38.22 10.63
N CYS A 156 37.00 38.54 11.55
CA CYS A 156 37.13 39.67 12.47
C CYS A 156 38.31 39.48 13.44
N CYS A 157 38.44 38.30 14.04
CA CYS A 157 39.55 37.96 14.94
C CYS A 157 40.89 37.98 14.21
N CYS A 158 40.98 37.42 13.00
CA CYS A 158 42.20 37.40 12.20
C CYS A 158 42.53 38.78 11.59
N ARG A 159 41.54 39.64 11.32
CA ARG A 159 41.79 40.99 10.81
C ARG A 159 42.41 41.89 11.88
N ASN A 160 42.02 41.76 13.15
CA ASN A 160 42.60 42.54 14.24
C ASN A 160 44.04 42.13 14.64
N THR A 161 44.50 40.92 14.31
CA THR A 161 45.86 40.47 14.62
C THR A 161 46.94 41.05 13.69
N THR A 162 46.57 41.78 12.63
CA THR A 162 47.56 42.39 11.72
C THR A 162 48.24 43.66 12.26
N HIS A 163 47.81 44.20 13.41
CA HIS A 163 48.29 45.50 13.91
C HIS A 163 49.21 45.51 15.14
N THR A 164 49.70 44.36 15.63
CA THR A 164 50.78 44.37 16.63
C THR A 164 52.02 43.63 16.14
N PRO A 165 52.89 44.28 15.34
CA PRO A 165 54.27 43.82 15.24
C PRO A 165 54.90 43.94 16.63
N ARG A 166 55.16 42.80 17.26
CA ARG A 166 55.95 42.69 18.49
C ARG A 166 57.28 43.39 18.27
N SER A 167 57.44 44.59 18.82
CA SER A 167 58.66 45.39 18.71
C SER A 167 59.83 44.60 19.26
N ARG A 168 60.69 44.16 18.34
CA ARG A 168 62.00 43.59 18.59
C ARG A 168 62.93 44.74 19.01
N ASN A 169 63.68 44.51 20.09
CA ASN A 169 64.82 45.30 20.60
C ASN A 169 64.51 46.51 21.50
N LYS A 170 64.92 46.38 22.77
CA LYS A 170 65.99 47.23 23.30
C LYS A 170 66.72 46.47 24.42
N LEU A 171 67.84 45.84 24.05
CA LEU A 171 68.99 45.72 24.94
C LEU A 171 69.31 47.13 25.43
N MET A 172 69.32 47.36 26.73
CA MET A 172 70.20 48.36 27.30
C MET A 172 71.09 47.61 28.28
N ASP A 173 72.30 47.34 27.82
CA ASP A 173 73.47 47.25 28.68
C ASP A 173 73.50 48.46 29.61
N LEU A 174 73.75 48.22 30.89
CA LEU A 174 74.49 49.18 31.69
C LEU A 174 75.46 48.39 32.59
N GLU A 175 76.70 48.35 32.09
CA GLU A 175 77.93 47.97 32.79
C GLU A 175 78.21 48.94 33.97
N MET A 176 78.69 48.32 35.06
CA MET A 176 79.61 48.75 36.13
C MET A 176 80.19 50.19 36.16
N ASP A 177 80.10 50.82 37.33
CA ASP A 177 81.25 51.26 38.17
C ASP A 177 80.79 51.52 39.63
#